data_AF-A0A8H3ADF9-F1
#
_entry.id   AF-A0A8H3ADF9-F1
#
_cell.length_a   1.000
_cell.length_b   1.000
_cell.length_c   1.000
_cell.angle_alpha   90.00
_cell.angle_beta   90.00
_cell.angle_gamma   90.00
#
_symmetry.space_group_name_H-M   'P 1'
#
loop_
_entity.id
_entity.type
_entity.pdbx_description
1 polymer ?
#
loop_
_entity_poly.entity_id
_entity_poly.type
_entity_poly.pdbx_seq_one_letter_code
_entity_poly.pdbx_strand_id
1 'polypeptide(L)'
;MSSPYAGLTRSSSRPIEDGSEETHYLTLDLGAVDPSLLANCGSIRLVGLETSTPFLQLGDLIFQGVHTRTLGTELVLDDARVIAQSEHKVLFNPVQLIPKAETETEPGPESHDTGPSGSAVPRTKRASRRGRGRGKGRKRAGDDD
;
A
#
# COMPACT_ATOMS: atom_id res chain seq x y z
N MET A 1 18.73 -31.74 38.78
CA MET A 1 19.47 -30.80 37.91
C MET A 1 18.69 -29.50 37.89
N SER A 2 19.17 -28.47 38.59
CA SER A 2 18.51 -27.16 38.66
C SER A 2 18.76 -26.41 37.35
N SER A 3 17.71 -25.96 36.69
CA SER A 3 17.83 -25.12 35.49
C SER A 3 18.53 -23.80 35.86
N PRO A 4 19.57 -23.38 35.13
CA PRO A 4 20.29 -22.12 35.40
C PRO A 4 19.46 -20.87 35.09
N TYR A 5 18.24 -21.03 34.56
CA TYR A 5 17.33 -19.94 34.22
C TYR A 5 16.16 -19.77 35.20
N ALA A 6 16.16 -20.51 36.31
CA ALA A 6 15.19 -20.35 37.39
C ALA A 6 15.45 -19.05 38.17
N GLY A 7 15.13 -17.90 37.57
CA GLY A 7 15.37 -16.59 38.20
C GLY A 7 15.16 -15.37 37.31
N LEU A 8 15.07 -15.53 35.98
CA LEU A 8 14.67 -14.42 35.11
C LEU A 8 13.16 -14.20 35.20
N THR A 9 12.72 -13.65 36.32
CA THR A 9 11.43 -12.98 36.37
C THR A 9 11.49 -11.81 35.39
N ARG A 10 10.53 -11.78 34.45
CA ARG A 10 10.29 -10.63 33.58
C ARG A 10 10.08 -9.41 34.49
N SER A 11 11.11 -8.59 34.67
CA SER A 11 10.98 -7.28 35.32
C SER A 11 10.32 -6.32 34.33
N SER A 12 9.05 -6.58 34.02
CA SER A 12 8.13 -5.62 33.45
C SER A 12 7.50 -4.85 34.61
N SER A 13 8.00 -3.64 34.84
CA SER A 13 7.28 -2.47 35.38
C SER A 13 8.25 -1.57 36.15
N ARG A 14 8.91 -0.64 35.45
CA ARG A 14 9.15 0.66 36.10
C ARG A 14 7.87 1.49 35.86
N PRO A 15 7.30 2.14 36.89
CA PRO A 15 6.19 3.05 36.68
C PRO A 15 6.76 4.25 35.91
N ILE A 16 6.22 4.49 34.72
CA ILE A 16 6.48 5.72 33.96
C ILE A 16 5.71 6.80 34.70
N GLU A 17 6.38 7.92 34.99
CA GLU A 17 5.80 9.07 35.70
C GLU A 17 4.46 9.46 35.09
N ASP A 18 3.41 9.45 35.92
CA ASP A 18 2.04 9.82 35.56
C ASP A 18 1.97 11.32 35.23
N GLY A 19 2.29 11.70 33.99
CA GLY A 19 2.13 13.09 33.52
C GLY A 19 2.84 13.50 32.22
N SER A 20 3.73 12.67 31.66
CA SER A 20 4.41 12.97 30.41
C SER A 20 3.66 12.40 29.20
N GLU A 21 3.58 13.15 28.10
CA GLU A 21 3.12 12.66 26.79
C GLU A 21 3.76 11.30 26.47
N GLU A 22 2.92 10.29 26.21
CA GLU A 22 3.38 8.93 25.93
C GLU A 22 4.17 8.91 24.62
N THR A 23 5.50 8.83 24.74
CA THR A 23 6.41 8.79 23.57
C THR A 23 6.66 7.35 23.18
N HIS A 24 6.32 7.00 21.94
CA HIS A 24 6.61 5.69 21.37
C HIS A 24 7.81 5.77 20.43
N TYR A 25 8.79 4.89 20.63
CA TYR A 25 9.91 4.75 19.73
C TYR A 25 9.65 3.64 18.72
N LEU A 26 10.10 3.86 17.48
CA LEU A 26 10.00 2.90 16.39
C LEU A 26 11.32 2.89 15.61
N THR A 27 11.76 1.71 15.21
CA THR A 27 13.00 1.55 14.43
C THR A 27 12.70 1.63 12.94
N LEU A 28 13.33 2.55 12.22
CA LEU A 28 13.28 2.62 10.76
C LEU A 28 14.40 1.76 10.19
N ASP A 29 14.07 0.64 9.57
CA ASP A 29 15.03 -0.29 9.00
C ASP A 29 15.12 -0.07 7.49
N LEU A 30 16.23 0.49 7.03
CA LEU A 30 16.48 0.78 5.62
C LEU A 30 17.16 -0.38 4.87
N GLY A 31 17.48 -1.48 5.56
CA GLY A 31 18.29 -2.56 4.99
C GLY A 31 19.70 -2.09 4.61
N ALA A 32 20.22 -2.58 3.49
CA ALA A 32 21.57 -2.30 3.00
C ALA A 32 21.64 -0.98 2.20
N VAL A 33 21.30 0.15 2.84
CA VAL A 33 21.53 1.49 2.30
C VAL A 33 22.96 1.92 2.62
N ASP A 34 23.63 2.60 1.67
CA ASP A 34 24.96 3.17 1.89
C ASP A 34 24.92 4.16 3.08
N PRO A 35 25.70 3.93 4.15
CA PRO A 35 25.74 4.84 5.30
C PRO A 35 26.08 6.28 4.94
N SER A 36 26.83 6.50 3.84
CA SER A 36 27.16 7.84 3.36
C SER A 36 25.92 8.65 2.96
N LEU A 37 24.84 7.98 2.55
CA LEU A 37 23.57 8.62 2.21
C LEU A 37 22.90 9.22 3.44
N LEU A 38 22.97 8.55 4.59
CA LEU A 38 22.43 9.06 5.85
C LEU A 38 23.23 10.25 6.36
N ALA A 39 24.55 10.19 6.27
CA ALA A 39 25.44 11.26 6.74
C ALA A 39 25.35 12.54 5.88
N ASN A 40 25.10 12.39 4.57
CA ASN A 40 25.08 13.51 3.62
C ASN A 40 23.67 13.88 3.15
N CYS A 41 22.63 13.32 3.77
CA CYS A 41 21.25 13.62 3.44
C CYS A 41 20.88 15.05 3.84
N GLY A 42 20.51 15.89 2.87
CA GLY A 42 20.01 17.24 3.15
C GLY A 42 18.59 17.29 3.71
N SER A 43 17.78 16.24 3.52
CA SER A 43 16.41 16.16 4.05
C SER A 43 15.86 14.74 4.13
N ILE A 44 15.24 14.42 5.27
CA ILE A 44 14.50 13.19 5.50
C ILE A 44 13.01 13.56 5.58
N ARG A 45 12.16 12.92 4.76
CA ARG A 45 10.70 13.12 4.80
C ARG A 45 9.99 11.81 4.98
N LEU A 46 9.16 11.71 6.01
CA LEU A 46 8.37 10.53 6.32
C LEU A 46 6.89 10.90 6.21
N VAL A 47 6.11 10.09 5.52
CA VAL A 47 4.67 10.32 5.31
C VAL A 47 3.92 9.03 5.56
N GLY A 48 2.75 9.13 6.20
CA GLY A 48 1.86 7.99 6.40
C GLY A 48 2.37 6.97 7.43
N LEU A 49 3.10 7.41 8.47
CA LEU A 49 3.58 6.53 9.55
C LEU A 49 2.44 5.83 10.31
N GLU A 50 1.25 6.41 10.27
CA GLU A 50 0.01 5.87 10.80
C GLU A 50 -0.65 4.82 9.89
N THR A 51 -0.17 4.69 8.65
CA THR A 51 -0.73 3.76 7.66
C THR A 51 0.03 2.44 7.67
N SER A 52 -0.56 1.39 7.08
CA SER A 52 0.14 0.11 6.93
C SER A 52 1.33 0.17 5.97
N THR A 53 1.39 1.19 5.10
CA THR A 53 2.41 1.36 4.06
C THR A 53 2.97 2.79 4.04
N PRO A 54 3.79 3.18 5.04
CA PRO A 54 4.43 4.50 5.06
C PRO A 54 5.40 4.68 3.90
N PHE A 55 5.70 5.93 3.57
CA PHE A 55 6.74 6.27 2.60
C PHE A 55 7.82 7.14 3.23
N LEU A 56 9.07 6.83 2.91
CA LEU A 56 10.24 7.58 3.34
C LEU A 56 10.98 8.10 2.12
N GLN A 57 11.29 9.39 2.10
CA GLN A 57 12.18 10.00 1.15
C GLN A 57 13.49 10.36 1.85
N LEU A 58 14.61 9.87 1.31
CA LEU A 58 15.97 10.15 1.76
C LEU A 58 16.74 10.74 0.58
N GLY A 59 16.84 12.07 0.53
CA GLY A 59 17.33 12.75 -0.68
C GLY A 59 16.43 12.47 -1.89
N ASP A 60 17.00 11.90 -2.96
CA ASP A 60 16.27 11.53 -4.18
C ASP A 60 15.76 10.07 -4.17
N LEU A 61 16.07 9.31 -3.12
CA LEU A 61 15.61 7.94 -2.98
C LEU A 61 14.27 7.89 -2.25
N ILE A 62 13.37 7.06 -2.76
CA ILE A 62 12.05 6.84 -2.17
C ILE A 62 11.94 5.38 -1.75
N PHE A 63 11.41 5.18 -0.56
CA PHE A 63 11.22 3.87 0.05
C PHE A 63 9.76 3.71 0.45
N GLN A 64 9.25 2.49 0.29
CA GLN A 64 7.97 2.08 0.81
C GLN A 64 8.20 1.15 2.02
N GLY A 65 7.54 1.47 3.12
CA GLY A 65 7.67 0.78 4.39
C GLY A 65 6.56 -0.23 4.63
N VAL A 66 6.85 -1.20 5.51
CA VAL A 66 5.86 -2.11 6.09
C VAL A 66 6.11 -2.22 7.59
N HIS A 67 5.06 -2.02 8.40
CA HIS A 67 5.15 -2.19 9.85
C HIS A 67 5.33 -3.66 10.23
N THR A 68 6.24 -3.91 11.16
CA THR A 68 6.48 -5.25 11.72
C THR A 68 6.76 -5.17 13.22
N ARG A 69 6.49 -6.27 13.92
CA ARG A 69 6.82 -6.42 15.34
C ARG A 69 8.04 -7.32 15.49
N THR A 70 9.00 -6.93 16.33
CA THR A 70 10.22 -7.70 16.57
C THR A 70 9.96 -8.90 17.48
N LEU A 71 10.74 -9.96 17.29
CA LEU A 71 10.81 -11.09 18.24
C LEU A 71 11.70 -10.70 19.43
N GLY A 72 11.31 -9.68 20.18
CA GLY A 72 12.07 -9.14 21.31
C GLY A 72 12.00 -7.61 21.39
N THR A 73 12.83 -7.03 22.25
CA THR A 73 12.91 -5.58 22.45
C THR A 73 14.26 -5.08 21.96
N GLU A 74 14.26 -4.11 21.06
CA GLU A 74 15.45 -3.37 20.64
C GLU A 74 15.72 -2.25 21.65
N LEU A 75 16.98 -2.11 22.09
CA LEU A 75 17.41 -1.07 23.02
C LEU A 75 18.41 -0.15 22.32
N VAL A 76 18.15 1.16 22.36
CA VAL A 76 19.11 2.18 21.93
C VAL A 76 19.83 2.70 23.16
N LEU A 77 21.16 2.66 23.10
CA LEU A 77 22.04 3.03 24.20
C LEU A 77 22.83 4.30 23.85
N ASP A 78 22.93 5.22 24.81
CA ASP A 78 23.84 6.37 24.77
C ASP A 78 24.59 6.43 26.11
N ASP A 79 25.92 6.47 26.08
CA ASP A 79 26.80 6.38 27.25
C ASP A 79 26.36 5.31 28.29
N ALA A 80 26.06 4.10 27.80
CA ALA A 80 25.58 2.94 28.57
C ALA A 80 24.21 3.13 29.28
N ARG A 81 23.45 4.18 28.93
CA ARG A 81 22.06 4.39 29.36
C ARG A 81 21.10 4.02 28.24
N VAL A 82 19.98 3.37 28.59
CA VAL A 82 18.89 3.12 27.64
C VAL A 82 18.16 4.43 27.38
N ILE A 83 18.20 4.91 26.14
CA ILE A 83 17.52 6.15 25.71
C ILE A 83 16.24 5.87 24.91
N ALA A 84 16.12 4.68 24.32
CA ALA A 84 14.91 4.23 23.66
C ALA A 84 14.76 2.71 23.74
N GLN A 85 13.51 2.26 23.75
CA GLN A 85 13.15 0.85 23.63
C GLN A 85 12.06 0.72 22.57
N SER A 86 12.17 -0.28 21.70
CA SER A 86 11.18 -0.53 20.66
C SER A 86 10.90 -2.01 20.50
N GLU A 87 9.62 -2.35 20.29
CA GLU A 87 9.20 -3.67 19.78
C GLU A 87 8.65 -3.57 18.34
N HIS A 88 8.71 -2.38 17.74
CA HIS A 88 8.12 -2.09 16.43
C HIS A 88 9.19 -1.56 15.48
N LYS A 89 9.12 -2.05 14.24
CA LYS A 89 9.93 -1.52 13.14
C LYS A 89 9.07 -1.20 11.95
N VAL A 90 9.60 -0.34 11.09
CA VAL A 90 9.15 -0.19 9.71
C VAL A 90 10.29 -0.64 8.81
N LEU A 91 10.04 -1.68 8.02
CA LEU A 91 11.00 -2.19 7.04
C LEU A 91 10.80 -1.46 5.73
N PHE A 92 11.80 -0.70 5.29
CA PHE A 92 11.76 0.10 4.08
C PHE A 92 12.46 -0.60 2.92
N ASN A 93 11.76 -0.69 1.79
CA ASN A 93 12.31 -1.15 0.52
C ASN A 93 12.34 0.00 -0.49
N PRO A 94 13.41 0.15 -1.28
CA PRO A 94 13.48 1.20 -2.29
C PRO A 94 12.44 0.97 -3.39
N VAL A 95 11.80 2.04 -3.83
CA VAL A 95 10.77 2.04 -4.89
C VAL A 95 10.99 3.19 -5.87
N GLN A 96 10.43 3.05 -7.06
CA GLN A 96 10.36 4.13 -8.06
C GLN A 96 8.91 4.58 -8.22
N LEU A 97 8.69 5.88 -8.27
CA LEU A 97 7.37 6.43 -8.55
C LEU A 97 7.11 6.37 -10.06
N ILE A 98 6.01 5.72 -10.43
CA ILE A 98 5.55 5.62 -11.81
C ILE A 98 4.34 6.55 -11.95
N PRO A 99 4.38 7.54 -12.87
CA PRO A 99 3.21 8.36 -13.17
C PRO A 99 2.03 7.48 -13.57
N LYS A 100 0.87 7.71 -12.94
CA LYS A 100 -0.35 7.01 -13.33
C LYS A 100 -0.78 7.54 -14.69
N ALA A 101 -0.85 6.68 -15.71
CA ALA A 101 -1.41 7.07 -17.00
C ALA A 101 -2.88 7.48 -16.80
N GLU A 102 -3.27 8.59 -17.43
CA GLU A 102 -4.66 9.04 -17.44
C GLU A 102 -5.49 8.04 -18.27
N THR A 103 -6.02 7.01 -17.63
CA THR A 103 -7.02 6.16 -18.28
C THR A 103 -8.32 6.94 -18.33
N GLU A 104 -8.71 7.32 -19.54
CA GLU A 104 -9.93 8.02 -19.90
C GLU A 104 -11.20 7.30 -19.38
N THR A 105 -12.08 8.08 -18.75
CA THR A 105 -13.55 7.95 -18.70
C THR A 105 -14.15 6.54 -18.49
N GLU A 106 -14.55 6.22 -17.25
CA GLU A 106 -15.58 5.20 -17.04
C GLU A 106 -16.91 5.65 -17.70
N PRO A 107 -17.55 4.84 -18.57
CA PRO A 107 -18.94 5.07 -18.94
C PRO A 107 -19.82 4.80 -17.71
N GLY A 108 -20.64 5.80 -17.36
CA GLY A 108 -21.42 5.83 -16.14
C GLY A 108 -22.39 4.64 -15.95
N PRO A 109 -22.84 4.40 -14.70
CA PRO A 109 -23.66 3.25 -14.37
C PRO A 109 -25.02 3.32 -15.06
N GLU A 110 -25.29 2.36 -15.94
CA GLU A 110 -26.65 2.05 -16.38
C GLU A 110 -27.49 1.70 -15.14
N SER A 111 -28.60 2.40 -15.00
CA SER A 111 -29.59 2.26 -13.95
C SER A 111 -30.11 0.83 -13.83
N HIS A 112 -29.74 0.13 -12.76
CA HIS A 112 -30.43 -1.07 -12.31
C HIS A 112 -31.76 -0.69 -11.66
N ASP A 113 -32.84 -0.80 -12.42
CA ASP A 113 -34.21 -0.67 -11.93
C ASP A 113 -34.63 -1.95 -11.19
N THR A 114 -35.15 -1.76 -9.98
CA THR A 114 -35.52 -2.79 -9.01
C THR A 114 -36.97 -3.27 -9.19
N GLY A 115 -37.16 -4.39 -9.90
CA GLY A 115 -38.25 -5.40 -9.72
C GLY A 115 -39.73 -4.96 -9.74
N PRO A 116 -40.72 -5.87 -9.52
CA PRO A 116 -40.61 -7.32 -9.29
C PRO A 116 -41.58 -8.21 -10.13
N SER A 117 -41.32 -9.52 -10.08
CA SER A 117 -42.29 -10.65 -10.02
C SER A 117 -43.55 -10.66 -10.93
N GLY A 118 -43.66 -11.70 -11.78
CA GLY A 118 -44.98 -12.18 -12.21
C GLY A 118 -45.06 -12.91 -13.54
N SER A 119 -45.22 -14.24 -13.45
CA SER A 119 -45.97 -15.13 -14.37
C SER A 119 -45.60 -15.19 -15.87
N ALA A 120 -45.26 -16.41 -16.27
CA ALA A 120 -45.20 -16.89 -17.63
C ALA A 120 -46.52 -16.73 -18.41
N VAL A 121 -46.42 -16.29 -19.67
CA VAL A 121 -47.38 -16.61 -20.74
C VAL A 121 -46.62 -16.73 -22.07
N PRO A 122 -46.72 -17.87 -22.81
CA PRO A 122 -46.22 -17.97 -24.17
C PRO A 122 -47.38 -17.82 -25.16
N ARG A 123 -47.43 -16.74 -25.96
CA ARG A 123 -48.38 -16.66 -27.09
C ARG A 123 -47.77 -16.01 -28.34
N THR A 124 -47.40 -16.91 -29.25
CA THR A 124 -47.77 -16.96 -30.67
C THR A 124 -47.73 -15.69 -31.54
N LYS A 125 -46.80 -15.75 -32.51
CA LYS A 125 -46.91 -15.43 -33.94
C LYS A 125 -47.72 -14.18 -34.33
N ARG A 126 -47.04 -13.23 -35.00
CA ARG A 126 -47.50 -12.76 -36.32
C ARG A 126 -46.40 -12.07 -37.13
N ALA A 127 -46.34 -12.49 -38.40
CA ALA A 127 -45.46 -12.01 -39.43
C ALA A 127 -45.89 -10.66 -40.00
N SER A 128 -44.91 -9.86 -40.43
CA SER A 128 -44.87 -8.89 -41.54
C SER A 128 -43.81 -7.82 -41.16
N ARG A 129 -42.97 -7.24 -42.02
CA ARG A 129 -42.97 -7.09 -43.47
C ARG A 129 -41.56 -6.62 -43.89
N ARG A 130 -41.10 -7.17 -45.01
CA ARG A 130 -40.18 -6.61 -46.04
C ARG A 130 -39.47 -5.26 -45.80
N GLY A 131 -38.16 -5.27 -46.05
CA GLY A 131 -37.36 -4.17 -46.60
C GLY A 131 -35.87 -4.54 -46.50
N ARG A 132 -35.26 -5.31 -47.41
CA ARG A 132 -34.81 -4.96 -48.77
C ARG A 132 -33.98 -3.66 -48.80
N GLY A 133 -32.67 -3.79 -48.62
CA GLY A 133 -31.69 -2.71 -48.84
C GLY A 133 -30.29 -3.28 -49.10
N ARG A 134 -30.04 -3.71 -50.33
CA ARG A 134 -28.71 -4.05 -50.86
C ARG A 134 -27.94 -2.73 -51.09
N GLY A 135 -26.74 -2.60 -50.56
CA GLY A 135 -25.78 -1.57 -50.92
C GLY A 135 -24.40 -2.20 -51.13
N LYS A 136 -24.09 -2.52 -52.40
CA LYS A 136 -22.87 -3.17 -52.87
C LYS A 136 -22.09 -2.12 -53.65
N GLY A 137 -20.82 -1.87 -53.31
CA GLY A 137 -19.91 -1.13 -54.17
C GLY A 137 -18.65 -0.68 -53.43
N ARG A 138 -17.45 -0.66 -54.01
CA ARG A 138 -16.84 -1.38 -55.13
C ARG A 138 -15.35 -1.04 -55.00
N LYS A 139 -14.45 -2.03 -55.14
CA LYS A 139 -13.01 -1.81 -55.28
C LYS A 139 -12.74 -0.87 -56.46
N ARG A 140 -11.72 -0.01 -56.33
CA ARG A 140 -10.91 0.46 -57.45
C ARG A 140 -9.44 0.31 -57.08
N ALA A 141 -8.73 -0.40 -57.96
CA ALA A 141 -7.29 -0.45 -58.05
C ALA A 141 -6.77 0.89 -58.60
N GLY A 142 -5.51 1.18 -58.28
CA GLY A 142 -4.68 2.17 -58.93
C GLY A 142 -3.24 1.71 -58.78
N ASP A 143 -2.75 1.03 -59.82
CA ASP A 143 -1.34 1.08 -60.24
C ASP A 143 -1.04 2.50 -60.70
N ASP A 144 0.19 2.98 -60.49
CA ASP A 144 0.96 3.76 -61.47
C ASP A 144 2.42 3.90 -60.97
N ASP A 145 3.33 3.38 -61.80
CA ASP A 145 4.80 3.50 -61.96
C ASP A 145 5.79 3.44 -60.77
#